data_AF-A0A7S3Z1G3-F1
#
_entry.id   AF-A0A7S3Z1G3-F1
#
_cell.length_a   1.000
_cell.length_b   1.000
_cell.length_c   1.000
_cell.angle_alpha   90.00
_cell.angle_beta   90.00
_cell.angle_gamma   90.00
#
_symmetry.space_group_name_H-M   'P 1'
#
loop_
_entity.id
_entity.type
_entity.pdbx_description
1 polymer ?
#
loop_
_entity_poly.entity_id
_entity_poly.type
_entity_poly.pdbx_seq_one_letter_code
_entity_poly.pdbx_strand_id
1 'polypeptide(L)'
;LPNPFGCWPKREREARPKISRHRSVMGAFSNFAGCVDGAFFGEPPAWVDKAKQPGATSQKAFISQQPDWVGYLSGKNLVFSPALVWIVVMVADYWVFPYDFEEAKVLRRGWVSRRVLSTVTLTLAFYGFFHVMVDVFGASHRPFDPRRHKTYNLPKTLHNLWYTTLGAAQWALWECGFMYCYATGRLKMVEIDSIVGVVTTMLLMSWFILWRDIHFYFAHKIMHVQCVYKYVSKSPKTLPRLMKPNHEKKPHNPQPTTHNPQ
;
A
#
# COMPACT_ATOMS: atom_id res chain seq x y z
N LEU A 1 -29.38 -46.79 -21.56
CA LEU A 1 -29.40 -45.85 -20.41
C LEU A 1 -27.97 -45.68 -19.90
N PRO A 2 -27.28 -44.57 -20.21
CA PRO A 2 -25.88 -44.38 -19.85
C PRO A 2 -25.71 -43.78 -18.44
N ASN A 3 -24.58 -44.09 -17.83
CA ASN A 3 -24.20 -43.89 -16.44
C ASN A 3 -23.93 -42.38 -16.11
N PRO A 4 -24.55 -41.77 -15.08
CA PRO A 4 -24.40 -40.34 -14.77
C PRO A 4 -23.16 -39.97 -13.95
N PHE A 5 -22.28 -40.92 -13.63
CA PHE A 5 -21.06 -40.65 -12.85
C PHE A 5 -19.84 -40.49 -13.75
N GLY A 6 -19.70 -39.29 -14.31
CA GLY A 6 -18.50 -38.85 -15.02
C GLY A 6 -17.27 -38.88 -14.10
N CYS A 7 -16.23 -39.60 -14.55
CA CYS A 7 -14.90 -39.58 -13.97
C CYS A 7 -14.38 -38.15 -13.81
N TRP A 8 -14.12 -37.74 -12.57
CA TRP A 8 -13.28 -36.58 -12.30
C TRP A 8 -11.84 -36.87 -12.72
N PRO A 9 -11.16 -35.95 -13.43
CA PRO A 9 -9.74 -36.13 -13.74
C PRO A 9 -8.93 -36.19 -12.45
N LYS A 10 -8.08 -37.22 -12.34
CA LYS A 10 -7.09 -37.34 -11.26
C LYS A 10 -6.26 -36.06 -11.22
N ARG A 11 -6.35 -35.30 -10.13
CA ARG A 11 -5.42 -34.20 -9.85
C ARG A 11 -4.01 -34.77 -9.80
N GLU A 12 -3.21 -34.46 -10.82
CA GLU A 12 -1.77 -34.62 -10.75
C GLU A 12 -1.26 -33.85 -9.52
N ARG A 13 -0.65 -34.59 -8.59
CA ARG A 13 0.03 -33.97 -7.45
C ARG A 13 1.30 -33.35 -8.01
N GLU A 14 1.25 -32.07 -8.34
CA GLU A 14 2.44 -31.28 -8.65
C GLU A 14 3.47 -31.50 -7.54
N ALA A 15 4.67 -31.92 -7.95
CA ALA A 15 5.78 -32.19 -7.06
C ALA A 15 6.08 -30.91 -6.27
N ARG A 16 5.91 -30.96 -4.93
CA ARG A 16 6.29 -29.84 -4.08
C ARG A 16 7.79 -29.58 -4.26
N PRO A 17 8.20 -28.37 -4.65
CA PRO A 17 9.62 -28.06 -4.79
C PRO A 17 10.35 -28.35 -3.47
N LYS A 18 11.49 -29.04 -3.54
CA LYS A 18 12.36 -29.29 -2.39
C LYS A 18 12.89 -27.95 -1.89
N ILE A 19 12.24 -27.41 -0.85
CA ILE A 19 12.70 -26.20 -0.15
C ILE A 19 14.05 -26.55 0.48
N SER A 20 15.12 -25.87 0.04
CA SER A 20 16.47 -26.10 0.54
C SER A 20 16.58 -25.72 2.02
N ARG A 21 17.22 -26.58 2.82
CA ARG A 21 17.32 -26.47 4.28
C ARG A 21 18.20 -25.32 4.80
N HIS A 22 18.77 -24.48 3.93
CA HIS A 22 19.60 -23.33 4.33
C HIS A 22 18.80 -22.12 4.89
N ARG A 23 17.47 -22.26 5.07
CA ARG A 23 16.56 -21.20 5.55
C ARG A 23 16.48 -21.01 7.08
N SER A 24 17.24 -21.73 7.91
CA SER A 24 16.87 -21.83 9.34
C SER A 24 17.09 -20.56 10.18
N VAL A 25 18.00 -19.65 9.79
CA VAL A 25 18.24 -18.39 10.55
C VAL A 25 17.48 -17.21 9.95
N MET A 26 17.44 -17.08 8.62
CA MET A 26 16.70 -15.99 7.95
C MET A 26 15.17 -16.14 8.07
N GLY A 27 14.67 -17.37 8.27
CA GLY A 27 13.25 -17.61 8.53
C GLY A 27 12.73 -16.97 9.82
N ALA A 28 13.59 -16.78 10.84
CA ALA A 28 13.18 -16.22 12.12
C ALA A 28 12.75 -14.74 12.02
N PHE A 29 13.28 -14.00 11.04
CA PHE A 29 12.94 -12.60 10.79
C PHE A 29 11.95 -12.42 9.64
N SER A 30 11.35 -13.50 9.13
CA SER A 30 10.33 -13.39 8.10
C SER A 30 9.11 -12.66 8.65
N ASN A 31 8.68 -11.62 7.93
CA ASN A 31 7.64 -10.65 8.29
C ASN A 31 8.00 -9.66 9.41
N PHE A 32 9.17 -9.75 10.06
CA PHE A 32 9.55 -8.76 11.05
C PHE A 32 9.67 -7.38 10.38
N ALA A 33 8.96 -6.37 10.90
CA ALA A 33 8.89 -5.03 10.32
C ALA A 33 8.51 -4.99 8.81
N GLY A 34 7.82 -6.02 8.31
CA GLY A 34 7.45 -6.15 6.90
C GLY A 34 8.54 -6.73 5.97
N CYS A 35 9.65 -7.24 6.51
CA CYS A 35 10.65 -7.97 5.73
C CYS A 35 10.06 -9.26 5.13
N VAL A 36 10.45 -9.63 3.92
CA VAL A 36 10.09 -10.90 3.29
C VAL A 36 11.29 -11.83 3.34
N ASP A 37 11.16 -12.98 4.02
CA ASP A 37 12.27 -13.93 4.22
C ASP A 37 13.55 -13.27 4.80
N GLY A 38 13.37 -12.27 5.66
CA GLY A 38 14.46 -11.51 6.30
C GLY A 38 15.06 -10.40 5.44
N ALA A 39 14.59 -10.21 4.20
CA ALA A 39 15.04 -9.15 3.31
C ALA A 39 14.02 -8.00 3.24
N PHE A 40 14.52 -6.77 3.25
CA PHE A 40 13.69 -5.57 3.09
C PHE A 40 13.44 -5.22 1.62
N PHE A 41 14.35 -5.65 0.73
CA PHE A 41 14.27 -5.47 -0.71
C PHE A 41 14.45 -6.80 -1.44
N GLY A 42 14.07 -6.86 -2.72
CA GLY A 42 14.42 -7.95 -3.64
C GLY A 42 13.47 -9.16 -3.65
N GLU A 43 12.70 -9.37 -2.59
CA GLU A 43 11.77 -10.51 -2.50
C GLU A 43 10.30 -10.07 -2.59
N PRO A 44 9.53 -10.54 -3.60
CA PRO A 44 8.10 -10.31 -3.61
C PRO A 44 7.42 -11.10 -2.48
N PRO A 45 6.23 -10.69 -2.01
CA PRO A 45 5.49 -11.43 -0.98
C PRO A 45 5.38 -12.92 -1.32
N ALA A 46 5.41 -13.78 -0.30
CA ALA A 46 5.44 -15.24 -0.49
C ALA A 46 4.27 -15.82 -1.31
N TRP A 47 3.15 -15.10 -1.42
CA TRP A 47 2.01 -15.51 -2.24
C TRP A 47 2.19 -15.19 -3.74
N VAL A 48 3.19 -14.38 -4.13
CA VAL A 48 3.47 -14.02 -5.51
C VAL A 48 4.20 -15.16 -6.22
N ASP A 49 3.59 -15.67 -7.28
CA ASP A 49 4.19 -16.69 -8.13
C ASP A 49 5.18 -16.03 -9.10
N LYS A 50 6.47 -16.19 -8.82
CA LYS A 50 7.57 -15.64 -9.63
C LYS A 50 7.67 -16.27 -11.04
N ALA A 51 7.08 -17.45 -11.25
CA ALA A 51 7.07 -18.08 -12.56
C ALA A 51 6.01 -17.46 -13.49
N LYS A 52 5.00 -16.78 -12.92
CA LYS A 52 3.98 -16.07 -13.69
C LYS A 52 4.46 -14.67 -14.08
N GLN A 53 3.85 -14.16 -15.16
CA GLN A 53 4.07 -12.78 -15.57
C GLN A 53 3.69 -11.79 -14.45
N PRO A 54 4.31 -10.61 -14.41
CA PRO A 54 4.03 -9.59 -13.40
C PRO A 54 2.53 -9.23 -13.37
N GLY A 55 1.91 -9.30 -12.20
CA GLY A 55 0.48 -9.06 -12.03
C GLY A 55 -0.44 -10.22 -12.42
N ALA A 56 0.09 -11.34 -12.93
CA ALA A 56 -0.70 -12.52 -13.29
C ALA A 56 -0.89 -13.51 -12.13
N THR A 57 -0.31 -13.27 -10.95
CA THR A 57 -0.58 -14.09 -9.77
C THR A 57 -1.98 -13.78 -9.23
N SER A 58 -2.82 -14.82 -9.11
CA SER A 58 -4.15 -14.70 -8.51
C SER A 58 -4.07 -14.33 -7.03
N GLN A 59 -4.75 -13.26 -6.65
CA GLN A 59 -4.86 -12.83 -5.25
C GLN A 59 -6.05 -13.50 -4.53
N LYS A 60 -6.85 -14.33 -5.21
CA LYS A 60 -8.13 -14.83 -4.68
C LYS A 60 -7.96 -15.58 -3.36
N ALA A 61 -6.96 -16.46 -3.27
CA ALA A 61 -6.67 -17.23 -2.06
C ALA A 61 -6.22 -16.35 -0.89
N PHE A 62 -5.43 -15.31 -1.17
CA PHE A 62 -4.97 -14.36 -0.16
C PHE A 62 -6.11 -13.45 0.33
N ILE A 63 -6.93 -12.93 -0.59
CA ILE A 63 -8.08 -12.08 -0.28
C ILE A 63 -9.13 -12.85 0.53
N SER A 64 -9.36 -14.14 0.24
CA SER A 64 -10.34 -14.94 1.00
C SER A 64 -9.96 -15.13 2.48
N GLN A 65 -8.72 -14.84 2.85
CA GLN A 65 -8.25 -14.89 4.24
C GLN A 65 -8.32 -13.52 4.94
N GLN A 66 -8.83 -12.48 4.25
CA GLN A 66 -8.95 -11.12 4.79
C GLN A 66 -10.41 -10.80 5.16
N PRO A 67 -10.64 -10.00 6.22
CA PRO A 67 -9.65 -9.40 7.11
C PRO A 67 -9.12 -10.37 8.20
N ASP A 68 -7.81 -10.31 8.49
CA ASP A 68 -7.20 -11.03 9.62
C ASP A 68 -7.51 -10.31 10.95
N TRP A 69 -8.76 -10.45 11.43
CA TRP A 69 -9.23 -9.83 12.68
C TRP A 69 -8.36 -10.22 13.88
N VAL A 70 -7.89 -11.46 13.94
CA VAL A 70 -7.02 -11.93 15.03
C VAL A 70 -5.68 -11.19 14.97
N GLY A 71 -5.10 -11.02 13.78
CA GLY A 71 -3.87 -10.26 13.58
C GLY A 71 -4.00 -8.77 13.96
N TYR A 72 -5.15 -8.15 13.71
CA TYR A 72 -5.42 -6.77 14.14
C TYR A 72 -5.60 -6.65 15.65
N LEU A 73 -6.43 -7.51 16.25
CA LEU A 73 -6.74 -7.43 17.69
C LEU A 73 -5.56 -7.87 18.57
N SER A 74 -4.73 -8.80 18.10
CA SER A 74 -3.52 -9.25 18.83
C SER A 74 -2.35 -8.27 18.71
N GLY A 75 -2.44 -7.24 17.87
CA GLY A 75 -1.31 -6.34 17.58
C GLY A 75 -0.20 -6.99 16.75
N LYS A 76 -0.38 -8.23 16.26
CA LYS A 76 0.58 -8.89 15.37
C LYS A 76 0.89 -8.03 14.14
N ASN A 77 -0.14 -7.39 13.57
CA ASN A 77 0.00 -6.49 12.44
C ASN A 77 0.77 -5.21 12.77
N LEU A 78 0.94 -4.85 14.04
CA LEU A 78 1.79 -3.72 14.45
C LEU A 78 3.27 -4.09 14.29
N VAL A 79 3.67 -5.25 14.81
CA VAL A 79 5.08 -5.70 14.90
C VAL A 79 5.58 -6.33 13.60
N PHE A 80 4.75 -7.16 12.96
CA PHE A 80 5.12 -7.91 11.76
C PHE A 80 4.68 -7.22 10.47
N SER A 81 4.57 -5.89 10.48
CA SER A 81 4.30 -5.11 9.30
C SER A 81 5.21 -3.87 9.23
N PRO A 82 5.22 -3.15 8.10
CA PRO A 82 5.93 -1.88 8.00
C PRO A 82 5.47 -0.84 9.03
N ALA A 83 4.32 -1.00 9.71
CA ALA A 83 3.85 -0.12 10.76
C ALA A 83 4.87 0.04 11.90
N LEU A 84 5.61 -1.02 12.24
CA LEU A 84 6.65 -0.95 13.26
C LEU A 84 7.74 0.07 12.91
N VAL A 85 8.16 0.10 11.64
CA VAL A 85 9.17 1.08 11.16
C VAL A 85 8.67 2.50 11.38
N TRP A 86 7.40 2.76 11.04
CA TRP A 86 6.79 4.07 11.24
C TRP A 86 6.69 4.46 12.71
N ILE A 87 6.40 3.51 13.61
CA ILE A 87 6.37 3.77 15.06
C ILE A 87 7.76 4.09 15.58
N VAL A 88 8.79 3.34 15.16
CA VAL A 88 10.17 3.63 15.53
C VAL A 88 10.59 5.01 15.05
N VAL A 89 10.23 5.37 13.81
CA VAL A 89 10.49 6.71 13.26
C VAL A 89 9.75 7.80 14.05
N MET A 90 8.49 7.58 14.43
CA MET A 90 7.71 8.51 15.24
C MET A 90 8.31 8.71 16.63
N VAL A 91 8.74 7.62 17.30
CA VAL A 91 9.42 7.70 18.60
C VAL A 91 10.73 8.47 18.45
N ALA A 92 11.53 8.17 17.42
CA ALA A 92 12.77 8.90 17.15
C ALA A 92 12.51 10.40 16.88
N ASP A 93 11.48 10.75 16.09
CA ASP A 93 11.08 12.14 15.85
C ASP A 93 10.73 12.86 17.16
N TYR A 94 9.95 12.23 18.04
CA TYR A 94 9.61 12.79 19.34
C TYR A 94 10.86 13.04 20.21
N TRP A 95 11.81 12.11 20.21
CA TRP A 95 13.06 12.25 20.98
C TRP A 95 13.97 13.35 20.43
N VAL A 96 14.07 13.48 19.11
CA VAL A 96 14.94 14.48 18.46
C VAL A 96 14.28 15.87 18.45
N PHE A 97 12.97 15.93 18.29
CA PHE A 97 12.18 17.16 18.17
C PHE A 97 11.01 17.15 19.17
N PRO A 98 11.30 17.24 20.49
CA PRO A 98 10.26 17.16 21.51
C PRO A 98 9.22 18.27 21.40
N TYR A 99 7.99 17.98 21.79
CA TYR A 99 6.90 18.96 21.80
C TYR A 99 7.05 19.95 22.97
N ASP A 100 7.07 21.24 22.65
CA ASP A 100 6.95 22.32 23.63
C ASP A 100 5.47 22.72 23.78
N PHE A 101 4.85 22.29 24.88
CA PHE A 101 3.44 22.58 25.15
C PHE A 101 3.17 24.07 25.43
N GLU A 102 4.14 24.83 25.95
CA GLU A 102 3.96 26.26 26.19
C GLU A 102 3.94 27.04 24.87
N GLU A 103 4.82 26.68 23.93
CA GLU A 103 4.78 27.27 22.58
C GLU A 103 3.57 26.79 21.78
N ALA A 104 3.13 25.54 21.97
CA ALA A 104 1.94 24.99 21.34
C ALA A 104 0.65 25.71 21.78
N LYS A 105 0.50 26.09 23.05
CA LYS A 105 -0.67 26.82 23.59
C LYS A 105 -0.97 28.11 22.85
N VAL A 106 0.06 28.78 22.31
CA VAL A 106 -0.08 30.06 21.61
C VAL A 106 0.21 29.97 20.11
N LEU A 107 0.42 28.75 19.59
CA LEU A 107 0.79 28.49 18.19
C LEU A 107 1.93 29.40 17.71
N ARG A 108 3.01 29.49 18.51
CA ARG A 108 4.15 30.36 18.18
C ARG A 108 4.69 30.02 16.79
N ARG A 109 4.84 31.02 15.92
CA ARG A 109 5.26 30.82 14.52
C ARG A 109 6.57 30.02 14.39
N GLY A 110 7.56 30.29 15.24
CA GLY A 110 8.84 29.58 15.24
C GLY A 110 8.73 28.11 15.67
N TRP A 111 7.76 27.75 16.49
CA TRP A 111 7.48 26.37 16.85
C TRP A 111 6.79 25.64 15.68
N VAL A 112 5.74 26.24 15.12
CA VAL A 112 5.00 25.69 13.98
C VAL A 112 5.92 25.48 12.79
N SER A 113 6.78 26.45 12.45
CA SER A 113 7.71 26.33 11.33
C SER A 113 8.74 25.22 11.55
N ARG A 114 9.24 25.04 12.79
CA ARG A 114 10.13 23.92 13.15
C ARG A 114 9.44 22.58 12.97
N ARG A 115 8.19 22.41 13.43
CA ARG A 115 7.41 21.18 13.24
C ARG A 115 7.12 20.89 11.77
N VAL A 116 6.74 21.90 11.00
CA VAL A 116 6.54 21.74 9.54
C VAL A 116 7.85 21.31 8.87
N LEU A 117 8.97 21.95 9.20
CA LEU A 117 10.27 21.64 8.62
C LEU A 117 10.76 20.24 9.03
N SER A 118 10.61 19.83 10.29
CA SER A 118 11.03 18.50 10.75
C SER A 118 10.19 17.41 10.06
N THR A 119 8.87 17.55 10.04
CA THR A 119 7.96 16.58 9.41
C THR A 119 8.18 16.47 7.90
N VAL A 120 8.37 17.59 7.20
CA VAL A 120 8.71 17.58 5.77
C VAL A 120 10.06 16.91 5.54
N THR A 121 11.10 17.32 6.28
CA THR A 121 12.45 16.74 6.16
C THR A 121 12.43 15.24 6.40
N LEU A 122 11.80 14.77 7.47
CA LEU A 122 11.71 13.36 7.82
C LEU A 122 10.97 12.55 6.74
N THR A 123 9.87 13.10 6.23
CA THR A 123 9.10 12.47 5.14
C THR A 123 9.95 12.35 3.87
N LEU A 124 10.63 13.43 3.47
CA LEU A 124 11.48 13.43 2.28
C LEU A 124 12.72 12.55 2.44
N ALA A 125 13.31 12.50 3.64
CA ALA A 125 14.43 11.60 3.93
C ALA A 125 13.99 10.13 3.85
N PHE A 126 12.83 9.80 4.44
CA PHE A 126 12.30 8.44 4.38
C PHE A 126 12.02 8.01 2.94
N TYR A 127 11.19 8.74 2.19
CA TYR A 127 10.87 8.36 0.81
C TYR A 127 12.07 8.51 -0.13
N GLY A 128 12.93 9.49 0.10
CA GLY A 128 14.18 9.70 -0.63
C GLY A 128 15.14 8.52 -0.47
N PHE A 129 15.24 7.95 0.74
CA PHE A 129 15.99 6.71 0.96
C PHE A 129 15.50 5.57 0.06
N PHE A 130 14.20 5.28 0.05
CA PHE A 130 13.66 4.22 -0.82
C PHE A 130 13.84 4.53 -2.30
N HIS A 131 13.65 5.78 -2.69
CA HIS A 131 13.86 6.25 -4.05
C HIS A 131 15.30 5.97 -4.51
N VAL A 132 16.30 6.34 -3.70
CA VAL A 132 17.71 6.07 -3.98
C VAL A 132 18.01 4.57 -3.99
N MET A 133 17.53 3.82 -2.99
CA MET A 133 17.76 2.37 -2.92
C MET A 133 17.21 1.62 -4.13
N VAL A 134 16.01 1.98 -4.60
CA VAL A 134 15.37 1.29 -5.71
C VAL A 134 15.89 1.79 -7.06
N ASP A 135 15.90 3.11 -7.29
CA ASP A 135 16.19 3.65 -8.62
C ASP A 135 17.69 3.84 -8.90
N VAL A 136 18.51 4.11 -7.87
CA VAL A 136 19.96 4.32 -8.04
C VAL A 136 20.72 3.03 -7.78
N PHE A 137 20.44 2.36 -6.66
CA PHE A 137 21.15 1.14 -6.28
C PHE A 137 20.53 -0.15 -6.85
N GLY A 138 19.34 -0.08 -7.45
CA GLY A 138 18.70 -1.26 -8.03
C GLY A 138 18.33 -2.32 -7.00
N ALA A 139 18.16 -1.96 -5.73
CA ALA A 139 17.99 -2.90 -4.61
C ALA A 139 16.73 -3.78 -4.74
N SER A 140 15.77 -3.40 -5.59
CA SER A 140 14.55 -4.17 -5.83
C SER A 140 14.28 -4.34 -7.32
N HIS A 141 14.36 -5.58 -7.80
CA HIS A 141 13.85 -5.98 -9.11
C HIS A 141 12.34 -6.25 -9.03
N ARG A 142 11.54 -5.20 -8.82
CA ARG A 142 10.09 -5.39 -8.80
C ARG A 142 9.65 -5.80 -10.21
N PRO A 143 8.89 -6.88 -10.39
CA PRO A 143 8.66 -7.47 -11.71
C PRO A 143 7.84 -6.60 -12.66
N PHE A 144 7.38 -5.40 -12.30
CA PHE A 144 6.42 -4.63 -13.10
C PHE A 144 7.04 -4.02 -14.37
N ASP A 145 6.98 -4.80 -15.45
CA ASP A 145 7.37 -4.45 -16.82
C ASP A 145 8.85 -4.02 -17.00
N PRO A 146 9.70 -4.87 -17.62
CA PRO A 146 11.08 -4.53 -17.94
C PRO A 146 11.24 -3.23 -18.75
N ARG A 147 10.16 -2.79 -19.43
CA ARG A 147 10.14 -1.55 -20.22
C ARG A 147 9.96 -0.31 -19.34
N ARG A 148 9.31 -0.41 -18.17
CA ARG A 148 9.09 0.74 -17.26
C ARG A 148 10.32 1.13 -16.46
N HIS A 149 11.21 0.18 -16.19
CA HIS A 149 12.40 0.43 -15.37
C HIS A 149 13.47 1.25 -16.07
N LYS A 150 13.37 1.45 -17.40
CA LYS A 150 14.45 2.04 -18.21
C LYS A 150 14.41 3.57 -18.31
N THR A 151 13.33 4.23 -17.93
CA THR A 151 13.21 5.68 -18.11
C THR A 151 12.77 6.38 -16.83
N TYR A 152 13.75 6.91 -16.10
CA TYR A 152 13.51 7.86 -15.03
C TYR A 152 12.74 9.06 -15.56
N ASN A 153 11.56 9.35 -14.99
CA ASN A 153 10.71 10.44 -15.43
C ASN A 153 10.78 11.59 -14.43
N LEU A 154 11.76 12.48 -14.62
CA LEU A 154 12.00 13.62 -13.74
C LEU A 154 10.75 14.49 -13.54
N PRO A 155 9.98 14.89 -14.57
CA PRO A 155 8.74 15.63 -14.36
C PRO A 155 7.73 14.94 -13.43
N LYS A 156 7.58 13.61 -13.55
CA LYS A 156 6.72 12.82 -12.66
C LYS A 156 7.27 12.77 -11.24
N THR A 157 8.59 12.61 -11.08
CA THR A 157 9.22 12.60 -9.76
C THR A 157 9.08 13.95 -9.07
N LEU A 158 9.32 15.07 -9.78
CA LEU A 158 9.13 16.42 -9.24
C LEU A 158 7.67 16.69 -8.85
N HIS A 159 6.72 16.21 -9.65
CA HIS A 159 5.30 16.28 -9.33
C HIS A 159 5.00 15.52 -8.03
N ASN A 160 5.45 14.27 -7.90
CA ASN A 160 5.27 13.49 -6.68
C ASN A 160 5.94 14.17 -5.48
N LEU A 161 7.17 14.65 -5.63
CA LEU A 161 7.92 15.37 -4.60
C LEU A 161 7.15 16.58 -4.10
N TRP A 162 6.58 17.37 -5.01
CA TRP A 162 5.76 18.53 -4.69
C TRP A 162 4.54 18.14 -3.86
N TYR A 163 3.75 17.17 -4.31
CA TYR A 163 2.54 16.75 -3.58
C TYR A 163 2.85 16.05 -2.25
N THR A 164 3.95 15.29 -2.17
CA THR A 164 4.42 14.71 -0.90
C THR A 164 4.82 15.81 0.08
N THR A 165 5.52 16.85 -0.38
CA THR A 165 5.90 18.00 0.45
C THR A 165 4.68 18.74 0.98
N LEU A 166 3.70 19.02 0.11
CA LEU A 166 2.44 19.67 0.52
C LEU A 166 1.64 18.81 1.49
N GLY A 167 1.55 17.49 1.24
CA GLY A 167 0.87 16.57 2.15
C GLY A 167 1.53 16.49 3.52
N ALA A 168 2.87 16.45 3.58
CA ALA A 168 3.62 16.46 4.83
C ALA A 168 3.44 17.79 5.59
N ALA A 169 3.48 18.93 4.90
CA ALA A 169 3.23 20.23 5.50
C ALA A 169 1.79 20.34 6.04
N GLN A 170 0.80 19.89 5.28
CA GLN A 170 -0.60 19.84 5.72
C GLN A 170 -0.75 18.97 6.98
N TRP A 171 -0.10 17.80 7.01
CA TRP A 171 -0.11 16.93 8.19
C TRP A 171 0.52 17.59 9.41
N ALA A 172 1.67 18.27 9.26
CA ALA A 172 2.33 18.99 10.34
C ALA A 172 1.46 20.13 10.91
N LEU A 173 0.62 20.78 10.09
CA LEU A 173 -0.33 21.77 10.58
C LEU A 173 -1.46 21.14 11.40
N TRP A 174 -1.96 19.98 10.99
CA TRP A 174 -2.93 19.21 11.78
C TRP A 174 -2.34 18.78 13.12
N GLU A 175 -1.12 18.27 13.10
CA GLU A 175 -0.34 17.91 14.28
C GLU A 175 -0.21 19.11 15.24
N CYS A 176 0.16 20.29 14.74
CA CYS A 176 0.21 21.52 15.53
C CYS A 176 -1.15 21.87 16.15
N GLY A 177 -2.25 21.69 15.40
CA GLY A 177 -3.60 21.89 15.90
C GLY A 177 -3.99 20.92 17.01
N PHE A 178 -3.65 19.63 16.89
CA PHE A 178 -3.87 18.65 17.95
C PHE A 178 -3.05 18.98 19.20
N MET A 179 -1.77 19.34 19.04
CA MET A 179 -0.93 19.74 20.16
C MET A 179 -1.46 21.00 20.87
N TYR A 180 -1.96 22.00 20.13
CA TYR A 180 -2.65 23.14 20.73
C TYR A 180 -3.87 22.70 21.56
N CYS A 181 -4.70 21.80 21.04
CA CYS A 181 -5.85 21.28 21.75
C CYS A 181 -5.46 20.50 23.01
N TYR A 182 -4.39 19.71 22.97
CA TYR A 182 -3.86 19.05 24.17
C TYR A 182 -3.30 20.05 25.17
N ALA A 183 -2.49 21.01 24.71
CA ALA A 183 -1.83 21.99 25.57
C ALA A 183 -2.81 22.96 26.26
N THR A 184 -3.95 23.23 25.63
CA THR A 184 -5.04 24.05 26.20
C THR A 184 -6.07 23.24 26.98
N GLY A 185 -5.90 21.92 27.11
CA GLY A 185 -6.83 21.05 27.84
C GLY A 185 -8.17 20.80 27.12
N ARG A 186 -8.28 21.15 25.83
CA ARG A 186 -9.47 20.87 25.00
C ARG A 186 -9.56 19.40 24.61
N LEU A 187 -8.43 18.71 24.52
CA LEU A 187 -8.34 17.27 24.37
C LEU A 187 -7.59 16.67 25.55
N LYS A 188 -8.06 15.52 26.06
CA LYS A 188 -7.39 14.78 27.12
C LYS A 188 -6.32 13.88 26.53
N MET A 189 -5.12 13.90 27.12
CA MET A 189 -4.06 12.93 26.79
C MET A 189 -4.34 11.61 27.49
N VAL A 190 -3.96 10.50 26.86
CA VAL A 190 -4.03 9.17 27.46
C VAL A 190 -2.81 9.00 28.37
N GLU A 191 -3.06 8.89 29.67
CA GLU A 191 -2.06 8.57 30.69
C GLU A 191 -1.68 7.08 30.59
N ILE A 192 -0.38 6.78 30.56
CA ILE A 192 0.17 5.41 30.36
C ILE A 192 0.63 4.80 31.70
N ASP A 193 0.41 5.51 32.79
CA ASP A 193 0.82 5.21 34.16
C ASP A 193 -0.05 4.12 34.83
N SER A 194 -1.05 3.61 34.11
CA SER A 194 -1.85 2.45 34.51
C SER A 194 -1.85 1.36 33.43
N ILE A 195 -2.10 0.12 33.85
CA ILE A 195 -2.30 -1.01 32.92
C ILE A 195 -3.45 -0.73 31.94
N VAL A 196 -4.49 -0.03 32.41
CA VAL A 196 -5.61 0.39 31.57
C VAL A 196 -5.12 1.36 30.49
N GLY A 197 -4.31 2.34 30.84
CA GLY A 197 -3.71 3.29 29.89
C GLY A 197 -2.84 2.62 28.82
N VAL A 198 -2.01 1.65 29.22
CA VAL A 198 -1.21 0.83 28.29
C VAL A 198 -2.12 0.06 27.34
N VAL A 199 -3.13 -0.65 27.85
CA VAL A 199 -4.07 -1.43 27.04
C VAL A 199 -4.85 -0.52 26.09
N THR A 200 -5.36 0.62 26.57
CA THR A 200 -6.05 1.61 25.75
C THR A 200 -5.13 2.12 24.64
N THR A 201 -3.87 2.45 24.94
CA THR A 201 -2.90 2.89 23.94
C THR A 201 -2.66 1.82 22.88
N MET A 202 -2.47 0.56 23.29
CA MET A 202 -2.30 -0.56 22.34
C MET A 202 -3.53 -0.75 21.45
N LEU A 203 -4.74 -0.68 22.01
CA LEU A 203 -5.99 -0.77 21.25
C LEU A 203 -6.14 0.39 20.27
N LEU A 204 -5.81 1.62 20.69
CA LEU A 204 -5.84 2.80 19.81
C LEU A 204 -4.82 2.69 18.67
N MET A 205 -3.62 2.16 18.93
CA MET A 205 -2.62 1.92 17.88
C MET A 205 -3.10 0.85 16.88
N SER A 206 -3.68 -0.25 17.35
CA SER A 206 -4.28 -1.26 16.47
C SER A 206 -5.46 -0.69 15.66
N TRP A 207 -6.29 0.14 16.30
CA TRP A 207 -7.39 0.83 15.64
C TRP A 207 -6.90 1.80 14.57
N PHE A 208 -5.79 2.49 14.80
CA PHE A 208 -5.19 3.39 13.82
C PHE A 208 -4.78 2.65 12.54
N ILE A 209 -4.20 1.46 12.65
CA ILE A 209 -3.88 0.63 11.47
C ILE A 209 -5.15 0.30 10.69
N LEU A 210 -6.20 -0.14 11.39
CA LEU A 210 -7.48 -0.47 10.76
C LEU A 210 -8.11 0.77 10.08
N TRP A 211 -8.10 1.91 10.77
CA TRP A 211 -8.59 3.17 10.23
C TRP A 211 -7.84 3.60 8.99
N ARG A 212 -6.50 3.48 8.98
CA ARG A 212 -5.67 3.75 7.80
C ARG A 212 -6.11 2.89 6.61
N ASP A 213 -6.36 1.61 6.83
CA ASP A 213 -6.73 0.68 5.75
C ASP A 213 -8.14 0.95 5.22
N ILE A 214 -9.08 1.28 6.12
CA ILE A 214 -10.43 1.76 5.77
C ILE A 214 -10.36 3.06 4.97
N HIS A 215 -9.61 4.05 5.47
CA HIS A 215 -9.40 5.32 4.80
C HIS A 215 -8.78 5.12 3.42
N PHE A 216 -7.74 4.29 3.31
CA PHE A 216 -7.09 3.98 2.04
C PHE A 216 -8.06 3.33 1.07
N TYR A 217 -8.89 2.37 1.52
CA TYR A 217 -9.92 1.76 0.69
C TYR A 217 -10.89 2.80 0.11
N PHE A 218 -11.43 3.68 0.95
CA PHE A 218 -12.36 4.72 0.49
C PHE A 218 -11.68 5.75 -0.41
N ALA A 219 -10.52 6.27 -0.02
CA ALA A 219 -9.74 7.22 -0.82
C ALA A 219 -9.40 6.62 -2.19
N HIS A 220 -8.95 5.36 -2.22
CA HIS A 220 -8.66 4.63 -3.45
C HIS A 220 -9.91 4.47 -4.32
N LYS A 221 -11.04 4.04 -3.74
CA LYS A 221 -12.31 3.92 -4.48
C LYS A 221 -12.80 5.25 -5.04
N ILE A 222 -12.68 6.34 -4.27
CA ILE A 222 -13.06 7.69 -4.69
C ILE A 222 -12.21 8.16 -5.86
N MET A 223 -10.90 7.88 -5.86
CA MET A 223 -10.02 8.21 -6.99
C MET A 223 -10.45 7.56 -8.31
N HIS A 224 -11.16 6.42 -8.26
CA HIS A 224 -11.69 5.74 -9.45
C HIS A 224 -13.08 6.25 -9.88
N VAL A 225 -13.71 7.14 -9.12
CA VAL A 225 -14.96 7.79 -9.55
C VAL A 225 -14.62 8.72 -10.71
N GLN A 226 -15.30 8.55 -11.85
CA GLN A 226 -14.94 9.19 -13.12
C GLN A 226 -14.77 10.71 -13.03
N CYS A 227 -15.60 11.39 -12.24
CA CYS A 227 -15.51 12.84 -12.06
C CYS A 227 -14.20 13.27 -11.38
N VAL A 228 -13.70 12.49 -10.43
CA VAL A 228 -12.42 12.71 -9.74
C VAL A 228 -11.26 12.22 -10.60
N TYR A 229 -11.42 11.04 -11.21
CA TYR A 229 -10.40 10.40 -12.04
C TYR A 229 -9.91 11.30 -13.18
N LYS A 230 -10.78 12.15 -13.75
CA LYS A 230 -10.43 13.14 -14.77
C LYS A 230 -9.33 14.11 -14.31
N TYR A 231 -9.29 14.46 -13.03
CA TYR A 231 -8.31 15.38 -12.47
C TYR A 231 -7.03 14.68 -11.99
N VAL A 232 -7.12 13.39 -11.66
CA VAL A 232 -5.99 12.59 -11.15
C VAL A 232 -5.21 11.92 -12.27
N SER A 233 -5.89 11.36 -13.27
CA SER A 233 -5.23 10.78 -14.44
C SER A 233 -5.05 11.89 -15.49
N LYS A 234 -3.83 12.43 -15.58
CA LYS A 234 -3.42 13.19 -16.77
C LYS A 234 -3.35 12.24 -17.96
N SER A 235 -4.50 11.90 -18.53
CA SER A 235 -4.57 11.46 -19.91
C SER A 235 -5.68 12.21 -20.64
N PRO A 236 -5.42 13.45 -21.11
CA PRO A 236 -6.33 14.16 -22.00
C PRO A 236 -6.44 13.54 -23.40
N LYS A 237 -5.90 12.33 -23.64
CA LYS A 237 -5.86 11.74 -24.97
C LYS A 237 -6.40 10.32 -24.88
N THR A 238 -7.46 10.08 -25.64
CA THR A 238 -8.25 8.83 -25.71
C THR A 238 -9.13 8.53 -24.50
N LEU A 239 -10.20 9.32 -24.32
CA LEU A 239 -11.49 8.66 -24.14
C LEU A 239 -11.72 7.88 -25.45
N PRO A 240 -11.72 6.55 -25.47
CA PRO A 240 -12.07 5.83 -26.68
C PRO A 240 -13.50 6.20 -27.04
N ARG A 241 -13.77 6.32 -28.33
CA ARG A 241 -15.10 6.23 -28.95
C ARG A 241 -15.77 4.86 -28.65
N LEU A 242 -15.82 4.41 -27.39
CA LEU A 242 -16.37 3.11 -26.96
C LEU A 242 -17.82 3.21 -26.48
N MET A 243 -18.51 4.29 -26.84
CA MET A 243 -19.97 4.28 -26.98
C MET A 243 -20.36 4.58 -28.44
N LYS A 244 -19.69 3.92 -29.40
CA LYS A 244 -20.41 3.59 -30.63
C LYS A 244 -21.18 2.30 -30.33
N PRO A 245 -22.53 2.34 -30.26
CA PRO A 245 -23.31 1.11 -30.10
C PRO A 245 -22.94 0.15 -31.22
N ASN A 246 -22.62 -1.10 -30.86
CA ASN A 246 -22.46 -2.23 -31.78
C ASN A 246 -23.81 -2.65 -32.37
N HIS A 247 -24.52 -1.72 -33.00
CA HIS A 247 -25.71 -1.99 -33.80
C HIS A 247 -25.40 -1.74 -35.28
N GLU A 248 -24.35 -2.39 -35.78
CA GLU A 248 -24.22 -2.62 -37.22
C GLU A 248 -23.95 -4.11 -37.40
N LYS A 249 -25.03 -4.89 -37.31
CA LYS A 249 -25.04 -6.28 -37.76
C LYS A 249 -24.67 -6.26 -39.24
N LYS A 250 -23.46 -6.69 -39.59
CA LYS A 250 -23.14 -7.00 -40.98
C LYS A 250 -24.18 -8.03 -41.47
N PRO A 251 -24.86 -7.80 -42.60
CA PRO A 251 -25.78 -8.78 -43.16
C PRO A 251 -25.02 -10.08 -43.43
N HIS A 252 -25.61 -11.20 -43.00
CA HIS A 252 -25.13 -12.53 -43.30
C HIS A 252 -25.06 -12.67 -44.82
N ASN A 253 -23.86 -12.92 -45.36
CA ASN A 253 -23.71 -13.29 -46.75
C ASN A 253 -24.29 -14.71 -46.90
N PRO A 254 -25.35 -14.93 -47.70
CA PRO A 254 -25.89 -16.28 -47.90
C PRO A 254 -24.85 -17.15 -48.59
N GLN A 255 -24.66 -18.37 -48.08
CA GLN A 255 -23.77 -19.34 -48.73
C GLN A 255 -24.33 -19.75 -50.10
N PRO A 256 -23.47 -19.94 -51.12
CA PRO A 256 -23.89 -20.44 -52.41
C PRO A 256 -24.33 -21.91 -52.30
N THR A 257 -25.58 -22.18 -52.67
CA THR A 257 -26.13 -23.52 -52.85
C THR A 257 -25.47 -24.17 -54.07
N THR A 258 -24.68 -25.22 -53.84
CA THR A 258 -24.17 -26.09 -54.90
C THR A 258 -25.32 -26.90 -55.49
N HIS A 259 -25.75 -26.53 -56.70
CA HIS A 259 -26.61 -27.37 -57.54
C HIS A 259 -25.79 -28.57 -58.04
N ASN A 260 -26.32 -29.77 -57.81
CA ASN A 260 -25.80 -31.01 -58.36
C ASN A 260 -26.65 -31.35 -59.61
N PRO A 261 -26.11 -31.34 -60.84
CA PRO A 261 -26.84 -31.82 -62.00
C PRO A 261 -26.82 -33.36 -62.03
N GLN A 262 -28.00 -33.94 -62.26
CA GLN A 262 -28.17 -35.33 -62.71
C GLN A 262 -27.92 -35.43 -64.21
#